data_AF-Q9AG92-F1
#
_entry.id   AF-Q9AG92-F1
#
_cell.length_a   1.000
_cell.length_b   1.000
_cell.length_c   1.000
_cell.angle_alpha   90.00
_cell.angle_beta   90.00
_cell.angle_gamma   90.00
#
_symmetry.space_group_name_H-M   'P 1'
#
loop_
_entity.id
_entity.type
_entity.pdbx_description
1 polymer ?
#
loop_
_entity_poly.entity_id
_entity_poly.type
_entity_poly.pdbx_seq_one_letter_code
_entity_poly.pdbx_strand_id
1 'polypeptide(L)'
;MRADGISYASLSESDRAILERGEISQTRYVVGGILATYPLGLGIGHAVQGRYMEKGWIFTVGELASLMVLMAGFGDCVDDAWSSNNNCNNSGGLVFAGAFGFVGFRIWEAIDAWATPPEQNRRYRELKSRLPASEDTITFEPGFMPLADGGGALGLRLTF
;
A
#
# COMPACT_ATOMS: atom_id res chain seq x y z
N MET A 1 24.71 -0.58 27.38
CA MET A 1 24.95 0.43 26.32
C MET A 1 23.70 1.29 26.24
N ARG A 2 23.80 2.58 26.56
CA ARG A 2 22.66 3.52 26.47
C ARG A 2 22.38 3.69 24.97
N ALA A 3 21.22 3.25 24.51
CA ALA A 3 20.75 3.66 23.19
C ALA A 3 20.42 5.15 23.30
N ASP A 4 21.10 5.97 22.50
CA ASP A 4 20.73 7.38 22.34
C ASP A 4 19.31 7.40 21.78
N GLY A 5 18.33 7.66 22.65
CA GLY A 5 16.93 7.66 22.28
C GLY A 5 16.68 8.76 21.26
N ILE A 6 16.22 8.39 20.07
CA ILE A 6 15.77 9.35 19.06
C ILE A 6 14.38 9.83 19.42
N SER A 7 14.13 11.14 19.34
CA SER A 7 12.80 11.71 19.59
C SER A 7 11.93 11.57 18.35
N TYR A 8 10.62 11.28 18.52
CA TYR A 8 9.68 11.20 17.41
C TYR A 8 9.67 12.45 16.51
N ALA A 9 9.84 13.64 17.10
CA ALA A 9 9.88 14.91 16.38
C ALA A 9 11.11 15.07 15.46
N SER A 10 12.16 14.26 15.68
CA SER A 10 13.40 14.27 14.89
C SER A 10 13.41 13.24 13.76
N LEU A 11 12.40 12.39 13.68
CA LEU A 11 12.30 11.35 12.65
C LEU A 11 11.93 11.93 11.29
N SER A 12 12.45 11.29 10.25
CA SER A 12 12.04 11.58 8.87
C SER A 12 10.55 11.28 8.69
N GLU A 13 9.90 11.96 7.74
CA GLU A 13 8.49 11.71 7.41
C GLU A 13 8.22 10.25 7.03
N SER A 14 9.17 9.60 6.33
CA SER A 14 9.09 8.19 6.00
C SER A 14 9.16 7.27 7.21
N ASP A 15 10.03 7.58 8.19
CA ASP A 15 10.17 6.75 9.39
C ASP A 15 8.95 6.91 10.31
N ARG A 16 8.39 8.12 10.37
CA ARG A 16 7.11 8.39 11.04
C ARG A 16 5.98 7.61 10.39
N ALA A 17 5.87 7.61 9.06
CA ALA A 17 4.85 6.85 8.34
C ALA A 17 4.97 5.33 8.59
N ILE A 18 6.20 4.80 8.74
CA ILE A 18 6.43 3.39 9.10
C ILE A 18 5.93 3.10 10.52
N LEU A 19 6.17 4.00 11.47
CA LEU A 19 5.70 3.86 12.86
C LEU A 19 4.18 3.98 12.97
N GLU A 20 3.58 4.96 12.30
CA GLU A 20 2.13 5.19 12.27
C GLU A 20 1.38 4.02 11.62
N ARG A 21 1.95 3.41 10.57
CA ARG A 21 1.36 2.21 9.93
C ARG A 21 1.49 0.96 10.79
N GLY A 22 2.57 0.87 11.57
CA GLY A 22 2.91 -0.28 12.37
C GLY A 22 3.45 -1.47 11.55
N GLU A 23 3.63 -2.60 12.24
CA GLU A 23 4.12 -3.82 11.63
C GLU A 23 3.07 -4.47 10.72
N ILE A 24 3.47 -4.86 9.52
CA ILE A 24 2.62 -5.60 8.59
C ILE A 24 2.57 -7.05 9.07
N SER A 25 1.40 -7.50 9.52
CA SER A 25 1.20 -8.88 9.97
C SER A 25 1.48 -9.87 8.83
N GLN A 26 1.90 -11.09 9.20
CA GLN A 26 2.15 -12.15 8.23
C GLN A 26 0.95 -12.42 7.31
N THR A 27 -0.28 -12.34 7.85
CA THR A 27 -1.50 -12.46 7.06
C THR A 27 -1.64 -11.34 6.04
N ARG A 28 -1.45 -10.07 6.43
CA ARG A 28 -1.52 -8.93 5.50
C ARG A 28 -0.42 -8.99 4.45
N TYR A 29 0.77 -9.45 4.83
CA TYR A 29 1.87 -9.68 3.90
C TYR A 29 1.51 -10.72 2.83
N VAL A 30 1.10 -11.92 3.23
CA VAL A 30 0.82 -13.03 2.31
C VAL A 30 -0.43 -12.74 1.47
N VAL A 31 -1.53 -12.31 2.09
CA VAL A 31 -2.78 -12.01 1.37
C VAL A 31 -2.56 -10.82 0.44
N GLY A 32 -1.86 -9.77 0.89
CA GLY A 32 -1.53 -8.64 0.05
C GLY A 32 -0.64 -9.02 -1.13
N GLY A 33 0.39 -9.85 -0.90
CA GLY A 33 1.26 -10.35 -1.98
C GLY A 33 0.52 -11.21 -3.01
N ILE A 34 -0.39 -12.08 -2.54
CA ILE A 34 -1.26 -12.86 -3.44
C ILE A 34 -2.13 -11.92 -4.27
N LEU A 35 -2.83 -10.97 -3.65
CA LEU A 35 -3.75 -10.07 -4.35
C LEU A 35 -3.05 -9.11 -5.32
N ALA A 36 -1.81 -8.70 -5.02
CA ALA A 36 -0.96 -7.99 -5.97
C ALA A 36 -0.58 -8.85 -7.17
N THR A 37 -0.48 -10.17 -7.00
CA THR A 37 -0.08 -11.10 -8.07
C THR A 37 -1.29 -11.58 -8.90
N TYR A 38 -2.39 -11.97 -8.25
CA TYR A 38 -3.58 -12.55 -8.88
C TYR A 38 -4.79 -12.45 -7.92
N PRO A 39 -6.04 -12.22 -8.39
CA PRO A 39 -6.46 -12.14 -9.80
C PRO A 39 -6.43 -10.75 -10.45
N LEU A 40 -6.46 -9.67 -9.68
CA LEU A 40 -6.90 -8.37 -10.22
C LEU A 40 -5.79 -7.34 -10.41
N GLY A 41 -4.75 -7.32 -9.56
CA GLY A 41 -3.78 -6.24 -9.60
C GLY A 41 -4.31 -4.92 -9.06
N LEU A 42 -3.91 -3.80 -9.67
CA LEU A 42 -4.46 -2.46 -9.44
C LEU A 42 -4.20 -1.88 -8.05
N GLY A 43 -3.14 -2.30 -7.38
CA GLY A 43 -2.78 -1.80 -6.04
C GLY A 43 -3.62 -2.41 -4.91
N ILE A 44 -4.46 -3.41 -5.19
CA ILE A 44 -5.30 -4.08 -4.17
C ILE A 44 -4.43 -4.76 -3.11
N GLY A 45 -3.32 -5.38 -3.54
CA GLY A 45 -2.36 -5.98 -2.62
C GLY A 45 -1.78 -4.96 -1.65
N HIS A 46 -1.40 -3.79 -2.16
CA HIS A 46 -0.94 -2.66 -1.35
C HIS A 46 -2.04 -2.12 -0.43
N ALA A 47 -3.30 -2.10 -0.85
CA ALA A 47 -4.42 -1.71 0.02
C ALA A 47 -4.55 -2.65 1.23
N VAL A 48 -4.47 -3.97 1.02
CA VAL A 48 -4.50 -4.95 2.12
C VAL A 48 -3.29 -4.82 3.04
N GLN A 49 -2.12 -4.48 2.49
CA GLN A 49 -0.92 -4.19 3.27
C GLN A 49 -0.97 -2.85 4.00
N GLY A 50 -1.98 -1.99 3.75
CA GLY A 50 -2.06 -0.63 4.31
C GLY A 50 -1.12 0.38 3.63
N ARG A 51 -0.67 0.07 2.42
CA ARG A 51 0.35 0.79 1.64
C ARG A 51 -0.17 1.40 0.33
N TYR A 52 -1.48 1.49 0.18
CA TYR A 52 -2.08 2.00 -1.07
C TYR A 52 -1.62 3.42 -1.42
N MET A 53 -1.61 4.32 -0.45
CA MET A 53 -1.24 5.72 -0.66
C MET A 53 0.27 5.92 -0.89
N GLU A 54 1.11 4.95 -0.51
CA GLU A 54 2.55 5.03 -0.74
C GLU A 54 2.88 4.71 -2.20
N LYS A 55 2.38 3.58 -2.71
CA LYS A 55 2.68 3.10 -4.07
C LYS A 55 1.52 2.40 -4.79
N GLY A 56 0.53 1.90 -4.06
CA GLY A 56 -0.59 1.14 -4.65
C GLY A 56 -1.32 1.91 -5.77
N TRP A 57 -1.55 3.21 -5.58
CA TRP A 57 -2.25 4.04 -6.55
C TRP A 57 -1.52 4.15 -7.90
N ILE A 58 -0.19 4.04 -7.92
CA ILE A 58 0.61 4.10 -9.16
C ILE A 58 0.28 2.89 -10.03
N PHE A 59 0.11 1.72 -9.42
CA PHE A 59 -0.29 0.51 -10.13
C PHE A 59 -1.72 0.62 -10.65
N THR A 60 -2.66 1.15 -9.85
CA THR A 60 -4.03 1.41 -10.31
C THR A 60 -4.05 2.30 -11.55
N VAL A 61 -3.36 3.44 -11.51
CA VAL A 61 -3.36 4.41 -12.61
C VAL A 61 -2.58 3.86 -13.81
N GLY A 62 -1.41 3.28 -13.59
CA GLY A 62 -0.53 2.77 -14.65
C GLY A 62 -1.15 1.59 -15.41
N GLU A 63 -1.75 0.64 -14.69
CA GLU A 63 -2.43 -0.51 -15.31
C GLU A 63 -3.69 -0.07 -16.05
N LEU A 64 -4.52 0.80 -15.48
CA LEU A 64 -5.71 1.33 -16.17
C LEU A 64 -5.34 2.14 -17.42
N ALA A 65 -4.32 3.00 -17.33
CA ALA A 65 -3.84 3.77 -18.47
C ALA A 65 -3.32 2.85 -19.59
N SER A 66 -2.54 1.82 -19.22
CA SER A 66 -2.02 0.85 -20.18
C SER A 66 -3.15 0.04 -20.84
N LEU A 67 -4.17 -0.33 -20.07
CA LEU A 67 -5.36 -1.01 -20.57
C LEU A 67 -6.15 -0.10 -21.53
N MET A 68 -6.30 1.19 -21.23
CA MET A 68 -6.94 2.15 -22.14
C MET A 68 -6.17 2.31 -23.45
N VAL A 69 -4.83 2.39 -23.38
CA VAL A 69 -3.97 2.45 -24.58
C VAL A 69 -4.12 1.18 -25.43
N LEU A 70 -4.17 0.01 -24.78
CA LEU A 70 -4.40 -1.27 -25.45
C LEU A 70 -5.76 -1.28 -26.17
N MET A 71 -6.82 -0.85 -25.48
CA MET A 71 -8.18 -0.79 -26.04
C MET A 71 -8.28 0.22 -27.19
N ALA A 72 -7.62 1.36 -27.09
CA ALA A 72 -7.55 2.34 -28.19
C ALA A 72 -6.84 1.74 -29.42
N GLY A 73 -5.74 1.01 -29.22
CA GLY A 73 -5.06 0.32 -30.30
C GLY A 73 -5.93 -0.71 -31.02
N PHE A 74 -6.78 -1.44 -30.28
CA PHE A 74 -7.76 -2.33 -30.90
C PHE A 74 -8.88 -1.57 -31.63
N GLY A 75 -9.39 -0.50 -31.02
CA GLY A 75 -10.45 0.35 -31.59
C GLY A 75 -10.07 0.93 -32.95
N ASP A 76 -8.88 1.52 -33.04
CA ASP A 76 -8.37 2.11 -34.29
C ASP A 76 -8.30 1.09 -35.43
N CYS A 77 -7.92 -0.16 -35.14
CA CYS A 77 -7.85 -1.20 -36.18
C CYS A 77 -9.23 -1.75 -36.58
N VAL A 78 -10.22 -1.72 -35.69
CA VAL A 78 -11.60 -2.11 -36.01
C VAL A 78 -12.27 -1.05 -36.90
N ASP A 79 -12.11 0.24 -36.58
CA ASP A 79 -12.68 1.33 -37.39
C ASP A 79 -12.03 1.43 -38.78
N ASP A 80 -10.71 1.27 -38.88
CA ASP A 80 -10.00 1.26 -40.17
C ASP A 80 -10.39 0.04 -41.05
N ALA A 81 -10.62 -1.13 -40.45
CA ALA A 81 -11.06 -2.33 -41.16
C ALA A 81 -12.45 -2.16 -41.81
N TRP A 82 -13.31 -1.28 -41.28
CA TRP A 82 -14.64 -0.98 -41.83
C TRP A 82 -14.63 0.17 -42.85
N SER A 83 -13.51 0.90 -42.96
CA SER A 83 -13.34 2.10 -43.81
C SER A 83 -12.66 1.84 -45.17
N SER A 84 -12.38 0.58 -45.53
CA SER A 84 -11.66 0.22 -46.77
C SER A 84 -10.23 0.81 -46.88
N ASN A 85 -9.62 1.16 -45.74
CA ASN A 85 -8.24 1.59 -45.64
C ASN A 85 -7.51 0.68 -44.63
N ASN A 86 -6.86 -0.36 -45.14
CA ASN A 86 -6.33 -1.50 -44.39
C ASN A 86 -4.95 -1.23 -43.72
N ASN A 87 -4.70 0.01 -43.31
CA ASN A 87 -3.43 0.43 -42.73
C ASN A 87 -3.46 0.49 -41.20
N CYS A 88 -3.56 -0.65 -40.51
CA CYS A 88 -3.40 -0.76 -39.05
C CYS A 88 -1.94 -0.51 -38.55
N ASN A 89 -1.13 0.28 -39.28
CA ASN A 89 0.29 0.48 -39.00
C ASN A 89 0.52 1.22 -37.66
N ASN A 90 -0.37 2.13 -37.27
CA ASN A 90 -0.29 2.82 -35.97
C ASN A 90 -0.93 2.01 -34.83
N SER A 91 -1.91 1.15 -35.13
CA SER A 91 -2.62 0.30 -34.16
C SER A 91 -1.69 -0.72 -33.50
N GLY A 92 -0.76 -1.30 -34.27
CA GLY A 92 0.22 -2.25 -33.75
C GLY A 92 1.12 -1.65 -32.66
N GLY A 93 1.50 -0.37 -32.81
CA GLY A 93 2.29 0.35 -31.81
C GLY A 93 1.53 0.58 -30.50
N LEU A 94 0.26 0.95 -30.57
CA LEU A 94 -0.60 1.16 -29.40
C LEU A 94 -0.93 -0.14 -28.68
N VAL A 95 -1.25 -1.21 -29.41
CA VAL A 95 -1.47 -2.55 -28.84
C VAL A 95 -0.22 -3.03 -28.11
N PHE A 96 0.95 -2.90 -28.74
CA PHE A 96 2.22 -3.28 -28.12
C PHE A 96 2.50 -2.42 -26.88
N ALA A 97 2.38 -1.10 -26.97
CA ALA A 97 2.62 -0.19 -25.84
C ALA A 97 1.69 -0.48 -24.66
N GLY A 98 0.40 -0.69 -24.91
CA GLY A 98 -0.58 -1.01 -23.88
C GLY A 98 -0.32 -2.37 -23.23
N ALA A 99 -0.03 -3.40 -24.02
CA ALA A 99 0.26 -4.74 -23.49
C ALA A 99 1.55 -4.76 -22.66
N PHE A 100 2.63 -4.15 -23.16
CA PHE A 100 3.90 -4.09 -22.43
C PHE A 100 3.80 -3.21 -21.18
N GLY A 101 3.10 -2.08 -21.27
CA GLY A 101 2.83 -1.23 -20.10
C GLY A 101 2.08 -2.00 -19.03
N PHE A 102 0.99 -2.66 -19.40
CA PHE A 102 0.17 -3.42 -18.45
C PHE A 102 0.97 -4.54 -17.78
N VAL A 103 1.62 -5.41 -18.57
CA VAL A 103 2.44 -6.52 -18.03
C VAL A 103 3.60 -5.99 -17.18
N GLY A 104 4.26 -4.91 -17.60
CA GLY A 104 5.32 -4.26 -16.84
C GLY A 104 4.84 -3.81 -15.46
N PHE A 105 3.68 -3.14 -15.39
CA PHE A 105 3.08 -2.75 -14.12
C PHE A 105 2.66 -3.95 -13.26
N ARG A 106 2.10 -5.03 -13.84
CA ARG A 106 1.76 -6.26 -13.09
C ARG A 106 3.00 -6.86 -12.41
N ILE A 107 4.10 -6.97 -13.15
CA ILE A 107 5.35 -7.54 -12.64
C ILE A 107 5.93 -6.64 -11.54
N TRP A 108 5.94 -5.32 -11.79
CA TRP A 108 6.43 -4.37 -10.79
C TRP A 108 5.57 -4.39 -9.51
N GLU A 109 4.24 -4.43 -9.62
CA GLU A 109 3.35 -4.51 -8.46
C GLU A 109 3.66 -5.75 -7.62
N ALA A 110 3.77 -6.91 -8.27
CA ALA A 110 4.09 -8.16 -7.59
C ALA A 110 5.44 -8.05 -6.85
N ILE A 111 6.49 -7.56 -7.52
CA ILE A 111 7.82 -7.41 -6.90
C ILE A 111 7.75 -6.47 -5.68
N ASP A 112 7.11 -5.29 -5.80
CA ASP A 112 7.05 -4.32 -4.72
C ASP A 112 6.23 -4.86 -3.51
N ALA A 113 5.15 -5.59 -3.78
CA ALA A 113 4.29 -6.19 -2.77
C ALA A 113 5.00 -7.28 -1.95
N TRP A 114 5.96 -8.01 -2.54
CA TRP A 114 6.75 -9.03 -1.85
C TRP A 114 8.03 -8.48 -1.21
N ALA A 115 8.72 -7.55 -1.88
CA ALA A 115 10.01 -7.05 -1.43
C ALA A 115 9.93 -6.01 -0.32
N THR A 116 8.90 -5.16 -0.31
CA THR A 116 8.86 -4.03 0.63
C THR A 116 8.43 -4.38 2.06
N PRO A 117 7.42 -5.24 2.30
CA PRO A 117 6.97 -5.52 3.67
C PRO A 117 8.05 -6.09 4.61
N PRO A 118 8.94 -7.01 4.18
CA PRO A 118 10.05 -7.48 5.01
C PRO A 118 10.99 -6.34 5.44
N GLU A 119 11.33 -5.45 4.52
CA GLU A 119 12.20 -4.30 4.80
C GLU A 119 11.54 -3.29 5.72
N GLN A 120 10.25 -2.99 5.49
CA GLN A 120 9.48 -2.11 6.34
C GLN A 120 9.39 -2.66 7.77
N ASN A 121 9.10 -3.95 7.94
CA ASN A 121 8.99 -4.57 9.26
C ASN A 121 10.34 -4.57 10.00
N ARG A 122 11.45 -4.77 9.28
CA ARG A 122 12.80 -4.63 9.85
C ARG A 122 13.03 -3.21 10.37
N ARG A 123 12.78 -2.20 9.54
CA ARG A 123 12.92 -0.78 9.93
C ARG A 123 12.01 -0.40 11.09
N TYR A 124 10.76 -0.87 11.09
CA TYR A 124 9.82 -0.63 12.19
C TYR A 124 10.38 -1.14 13.52
N ARG A 125 10.92 -2.37 13.56
CA ARG A 125 11.52 -2.95 14.77
C ARG A 125 12.75 -2.18 15.23
N GLU A 126 13.61 -1.76 14.29
CA GLU A 126 14.78 -0.93 14.60
C GLU A 126 14.38 0.42 15.20
N LEU A 127 13.43 1.13 14.58
CA LEU A 127 12.93 2.41 15.07
C LEU A 127 12.26 2.26 16.43
N LYS A 128 11.39 1.26 16.60
CA LYS A 128 10.72 0.97 17.87
C LYS A 128 11.71 0.68 19.00
N SER A 129 12.81 -0.04 18.72
CA SER A 129 13.84 -0.32 19.73
C SER A 129 14.64 0.91 20.17
N ARG A 130 14.63 1.98 19.36
CA ARG A 130 15.38 3.23 19.62
C ARG A 130 14.51 4.33 20.21
N LEU A 131 13.19 4.20 20.12
CA LEU A 131 12.25 5.12 20.76
C LEU A 131 12.15 4.80 22.26
N PRO A 132 12.17 5.82 23.14
CA PRO A 132 11.95 5.61 24.56
C PRO A 132 10.54 5.04 24.81
N ALA A 133 10.42 4.05 25.70
CA ALA A 133 9.15 3.37 26.01
C ALA A 133 8.01 4.30 26.47
N SER A 134 8.30 5.55 26.80
CA SER A 134 7.31 6.56 27.20
C SER A 134 6.59 7.24 26.04
N GLU A 135 6.96 6.97 24.78
CA GLU A 135 6.23 7.44 23.58
C GLU A 135 5.27 6.37 23.04
N ASP A 136 4.99 5.29 23.79
CA ASP A 136 3.81 4.47 23.54
C ASP A 136 2.57 5.34 23.75
N THR A 137 2.03 5.81 22.63
CA THR A 137 0.72 6.45 22.43
C THR A 137 -0.19 6.33 23.65
N ILE A 138 -0.56 7.47 24.25
CA ILE A 138 -1.60 7.53 25.29
C ILE A 138 -2.90 7.01 24.67
N THR A 139 -3.23 5.75 24.92
CA THR A 139 -4.49 5.15 24.49
C THR A 139 -5.56 5.48 25.53
N PHE A 140 -6.52 6.30 25.12
CA PHE A 140 -7.72 6.59 25.90
C PHE A 140 -8.77 5.53 25.63
N GLU A 141 -8.86 4.52 26.49
CA GLU A 141 -9.93 3.53 26.39
C GLU A 141 -11.13 3.99 27.23
N PRO A 142 -12.35 4.06 26.66
CA PRO A 142 -13.55 4.26 27.45
C PRO A 142 -13.79 3.04 28.33
N GLY A 143 -13.84 3.24 29.65
CA GLY A 143 -13.98 2.19 30.64
C GLY A 143 -15.03 2.53 31.69
N PHE A 144 -15.59 1.50 32.31
CA PHE A 144 -16.51 1.64 33.44
C PHE A 144 -15.72 1.52 34.75
N MET A 145 -15.75 2.56 35.58
CA MET A 145 -15.10 2.57 36.89
C MET A 145 -16.13 2.41 38.00
N PRO A 146 -15.97 1.43 38.91
CA PRO A 146 -16.83 1.32 40.08
C PRO A 146 -16.54 2.46 41.07
N LEU A 147 -17.58 3.14 41.55
CA LEU A 147 -17.48 4.12 42.64
C LEU A 147 -17.71 3.45 43.99
N ALA A 148 -17.09 4.02 45.04
CA ALA A 148 -17.17 3.53 46.41
C ALA A 148 -18.60 3.39 46.94
N ASP A 149 -19.54 4.17 46.39
CA ASP A 149 -20.95 4.20 46.79
C ASP A 149 -21.82 3.18 46.04
N GLY A 150 -21.21 2.24 45.29
CA GLY A 150 -21.91 1.20 44.54
C GLY A 150 -22.46 1.64 43.18
N GLY A 151 -22.20 2.89 42.77
CA GLY A 151 -22.47 3.38 41.41
C GLY A 151 -21.32 3.07 40.44
N GLY A 152 -21.50 3.39 39.16
CA GLY A 152 -20.42 3.33 38.18
C GLY A 152 -20.41 4.52 37.25
N ALA A 153 -19.23 4.99 36.90
CA ALA A 153 -19.03 6.10 35.98
C ALA A 153 -18.30 5.62 34.72
N LEU A 154 -18.66 6.24 33.59
CA LEU A 154 -17.86 6.17 32.39
C LEU A 154 -16.65 7.11 32.56
N GLY A 155 -15.46 6.54 32.49
CA GLY A 155 -14.20 7.27 32.57
C GLY A 155 -13.26 6.85 31.44
N LEU A 156 -12.22 7.63 31.21
CA LEU A 156 -11.13 7.22 30.33
C LEU A 156 -10.07 6.53 31.19
N ARG A 157 -9.74 5.29 30.84
CA ARG A 157 -8.63 4.58 31.47
C ARG A 157 -7.35 4.98 30.74
N LEU A 158 -6.40 5.50 31.50
CA LEU A 158 -5.04 5.76 31.03
C LEU A 158 -4.23 4.48 31.23
N THR A 159 -3.59 4.02 30.16
CA THR A 159 -2.66 2.89 30.20
C THR A 159 -1.30 3.39 29.75
N PHE A 160 -0.26 3.01 30.49
CA PHE A 160 1.14 3.32 30.25
C PHE A 160 1.95 2.04 30.20
#